data_AF-A0A8T4UHZ5-F1
#
_entry.id   AF-A0A8T4UHZ5-F1
#
_cell.length_a   1.000
_cell.length_b   1.000
_cell.length_c   1.000
_cell.angle_alpha   90.00
_cell.angle_beta   90.00
_cell.angle_gamma   90.00
#
_symmetry.space_group_name_H-M   'P 1'
#
loop_
_entity.id
_entity.type
_entity.pdbx_description
1 polymer ?
#
loop_
_entity_poly.entity_id
_entity_poly.type
_entity_poly.pdbx_seq_one_letter_code
_entity_poly.pdbx_strand_id
1 'polypeptide(L)'
;MADDALERVMLRKKMDSIAQKAKPSRLEQLQYLRYALERGSSAEELSREFGPKWGGEAVDEMLSSLKRESRPKPDKYHVSIREPLEDPFTR
;
A
#
# COMPACT_ATOMS: atom_id res chain seq x y z
N MET A 1 -26.30 -4.87 -0.58
CA MET A 1 -25.45 -4.02 -1.44
C MET A 1 -25.61 -2.51 -1.17
N ALA A 2 -26.42 -2.09 -0.19
CA ALA A 2 -26.56 -0.66 0.17
C ALA A 2 -25.48 -0.15 1.15
N ASP A 3 -24.92 -1.04 1.99
CA ASP A 3 -23.84 -0.72 2.94
C ASP A 3 -22.57 -0.20 2.26
N ASP A 4 -22.13 -0.84 1.18
CA ASP A 4 -20.87 -0.53 0.48
C ASP A 4 -20.82 0.93 -0.04
N ALA A 5 -21.96 1.46 -0.50
CA ALA A 5 -22.04 2.83 -1.00
C ALA A 5 -21.95 3.86 0.13
N LEU A 6 -22.63 3.61 1.25
CA LEU A 6 -22.59 4.48 2.42
C LEU A 6 -21.20 4.46 3.06
N GLU A 7 -20.57 3.29 3.17
CA GLU A 7 -19.21 3.12 3.68
C GLU A 7 -18.19 3.90 2.84
N ARG A 8 -18.31 3.87 1.51
CA ARG A 8 -17.44 4.66 0.61
C ARG A 8 -17.61 6.16 0.82
N VAL A 9 -18.85 6.64 1.04
CA VAL A 9 -19.12 8.06 1.29
C VAL A 9 -18.55 8.50 2.64
N MET A 10 -18.72 7.68 3.69
CA MET A 10 -18.16 7.96 5.01
C MET A 10 -16.62 7.92 4.99
N LEU A 11 -16.03 6.95 4.30
CA LEU A 11 -14.59 6.83 4.13
C LEU A 11 -14.02 8.07 3.43
N ARG A 12 -14.64 8.52 2.33
CA ARG A 12 -14.20 9.72 1.62
C ARG A 12 -14.22 10.95 2.52
N LYS A 13 -15.31 11.19 3.24
CA LYS A 13 -15.42 12.32 4.17
C LYS A 13 -14.35 12.28 5.26
N LYS A 14 -14.04 11.09 5.78
CA LYS A 14 -12.97 10.90 6.77
C LYS A 14 -11.60 11.24 6.19
N MET A 15 -11.31 10.80 4.96
CA MET A 15 -10.03 11.08 4.29
C MET A 15 -9.86 12.56 3.95
N ASP A 16 -10.91 13.23 3.45
CA ASP A 16 -10.92 14.69 3.23
C ASP A 16 -10.64 15.45 4.54
N SER A 17 -11.23 15.01 5.65
CA SER A 17 -10.98 15.60 6.97
C SER A 17 -9.51 15.47 7.39
N ILE A 18 -8.88 14.31 7.14
CA ILE A 18 -7.45 14.10 7.43
C ILE A 18 -6.57 15.00 6.56
N ALA A 19 -6.88 15.12 5.26
CA ALA A 19 -6.12 15.96 4.31
C ALA A 19 -6.07 17.43 4.74
N GLN A 20 -7.16 17.93 5.34
CA GLN A 20 -7.30 19.31 5.80
C GLN A 20 -6.70 19.57 7.19
N LYS A 21 -6.35 18.52 7.96
CA LYS A 21 -5.72 18.71 9.27
C LYS A 21 -4.33 19.31 9.10
N ALA A 22 -4.04 20.32 9.92
CA ALA A 22 -2.71 20.93 9.97
C ALA A 22 -1.64 19.96 10.52
N LYS A 23 -2.02 19.09 11.47
CA LYS A 23 -1.15 18.07 12.08
C LYS A 23 -1.92 16.77 12.32
N PRO A 24 -2.20 15.98 11.27
CA PRO A 24 -2.78 14.65 11.44
C PRO A 24 -1.77 13.72 12.12
N SER A 25 -2.27 12.74 12.86
CA SER A 25 -1.44 11.70 13.47
C SER A 25 -0.75 10.84 12.41
N ARG A 26 0.36 10.18 12.77
CA ARG A 26 1.10 9.28 11.86
C ARG A 26 0.20 8.19 11.26
N LEU A 27 -0.76 7.70 12.05
CA LEU A 27 -1.71 6.67 11.61
C LEU A 27 -2.74 7.23 10.60
N GLU A 28 -3.21 8.47 10.80
CA GLU A 28 -4.09 9.16 9.86
C GLU A 28 -3.36 9.49 8.54
N GLN A 29 -2.11 9.93 8.62
CA GLN A 29 -1.26 10.17 7.45
C GLN A 29 -1.12 8.89 6.62
N LEU A 30 -0.82 7.75 7.24
CA LEU A 30 -0.77 6.45 6.57
C LEU A 30 -2.10 6.07 5.91
N GLN A 31 -3.21 6.25 6.61
CA GLN A 31 -4.55 5.94 6.07
C GLN A 31 -4.85 6.77 4.82
N TYR A 32 -4.57 8.08 4.87
CA TYR A 32 -4.78 8.96 3.74
C TYR A 32 -3.87 8.63 2.55
N LEU A 33 -2.56 8.45 2.80
CA LEU A 33 -1.59 8.16 1.76
C LEU A 33 -1.92 6.82 1.07
N ARG A 34 -2.30 5.79 1.83
CA ARG A 34 -2.76 4.51 1.26
C ARG A 34 -4.00 4.70 0.39
N TYR A 35 -5.01 5.39 0.91
CA TYR A 35 -6.24 5.67 0.18
C TYR A 35 -5.98 6.44 -1.13
N ALA A 36 -5.09 7.42 -1.10
CA ALA A 36 -4.75 8.22 -2.28
C ALA A 36 -3.98 7.40 -3.33
N LEU A 37 -3.06 6.53 -2.90
CA LEU A 37 -2.39 5.59 -3.80
C LEU A 37 -3.39 4.61 -4.44
N GLU A 38 -4.34 4.07 -3.68
CA GLU A 38 -5.40 3.19 -4.19
C GLU A 38 -6.34 3.89 -5.19
N ARG A 39 -6.46 5.23 -5.08
CA ARG A 39 -7.22 6.08 -6.01
C ARG A 39 -6.44 6.43 -7.28
N GLY A 40 -5.17 6.07 -7.36
CA GLY A 40 -4.31 6.31 -8.53
C GLY A 40 -3.37 7.52 -8.40
N SER A 41 -3.29 8.17 -7.24
CA SER A 41 -2.28 9.21 -7.03
C SER A 41 -0.88 8.61 -6.96
N SER A 42 0.12 9.36 -7.46
CA SER A 42 1.52 8.93 -7.40
C SER A 42 2.14 9.26 -6.04
N ALA A 43 3.07 8.43 -5.58
CA ALA A 43 3.84 8.72 -4.36
C ALA A 43 4.59 10.07 -4.46
N GLU A 44 5.14 10.41 -5.62
CA GLU A 44 5.82 11.69 -5.84
C GLU A 44 4.87 12.89 -5.72
N GLU A 45 3.65 12.77 -6.23
CA GLU A 45 2.62 13.81 -6.10
C GLU A 45 2.23 14.02 -4.63
N LEU A 46 2.02 12.92 -3.90
CA LEU A 46 1.66 12.96 -2.48
C LEU A 46 2.80 13.51 -1.61
N SER A 47 4.05 13.14 -1.90
CA SER A 47 5.23 13.67 -1.21
C SER A 47 5.37 15.17 -1.45
N ARG A 48 5.15 15.64 -2.69
CA ARG A 48 5.20 17.06 -3.02
C ARG A 48 4.07 17.87 -2.38
N GLU A 49 2.86 17.32 -2.33
CA GLU A 49 1.68 18.01 -1.79
C GLU A 49 1.65 18.05 -0.26
N PHE A 50 2.00 16.93 0.40
CA PHE A 50 1.89 16.76 1.84
C PHE A 50 3.21 16.84 2.59
N GLY A 51 4.36 16.67 1.92
CA GLY A 51 5.67 16.84 2.51
C GLY A 51 5.88 18.17 3.25
N PRO A 52 5.52 19.34 2.70
CA PRO A 52 5.67 20.60 3.42
C PRO A 52 4.70 20.75 4.60
N LYS A 53 3.59 20.00 4.64
CA LYS A 53 2.56 20.10 5.68
C LYS A 53 2.79 19.11 6.83
N TRP A 54 3.23 17.90 6.51
CA TRP A 54 3.28 16.76 7.44
C TRP A 54 4.70 16.28 7.74
N GLY A 55 5.71 16.88 7.09
CA GLY A 55 7.12 16.52 7.23
C GLY A 55 7.56 15.60 6.10
N GLY A 56 8.27 16.18 5.11
CA GLY A 56 8.67 15.50 3.87
C GLY A 56 9.35 14.17 4.09
N GLU A 57 10.33 14.11 5.00
CA GLU A 57 11.06 12.88 5.31
C GLU A 57 10.15 11.75 5.85
N ALA A 58 9.23 12.09 6.76
CA ALA A 58 8.28 11.13 7.32
C ALA A 58 7.27 10.64 6.26
N VAL A 59 6.79 11.55 5.41
CA VAL A 59 5.87 11.24 4.30
C VAL A 59 6.54 10.31 3.29
N ASP A 60 7.80 10.58 2.92
CA ASP A 60 8.54 9.76 1.96
C ASP A 60 8.85 8.36 2.52
N GLU A 61 9.19 8.25 3.81
CA GLU A 61 9.37 6.97 4.50
C GLU A 61 8.07 6.14 4.51
N MET A 62 6.93 6.79 4.80
CA MET A 62 5.62 6.14 4.80
C MET A 62 5.22 5.66 3.40
N LEU A 63 5.40 6.50 2.37
CA LEU A 63 5.13 6.15 0.97
C LEU A 63 6.02 5.01 0.48
N SER A 64 7.31 5.02 0.86
CA SER A 64 8.25 3.94 0.57
C SER A 64 7.84 2.63 1.24
N SER A 65 7.34 2.69 2.47
CA SER A 65 6.83 1.53 3.20
C SER A 65 5.57 0.95 2.54
N LEU A 66 4.62 1.80 2.16
CA LEU A 66 3.40 1.39 1.45
C LEU A 66 3.69 0.74 0.09
N LYS A 67 4.68 1.26 -0.66
CA LYS A 67 5.17 0.64 -1.91
C LYS A 67 5.81 -0.73 -1.67
N ARG A 68 6.56 -0.92 -0.59
CA ARG A 68 7.21 -2.19 -0.25
C ARG A 68 6.20 -3.26 0.17
N GLU A 69 5.17 -2.88 0.92
CA GLU A 69 4.11 -3.79 1.36
C GLU A 69 3.22 -4.25 0.20
N SER A 70 3.06 -3.40 -0.82
CA SER A 70 2.31 -3.71 -2.05
C SER A 70 3.10 -4.48 -3.10
N ARG A 71 4.40 -4.73 -2.90
CA ARG A 71 5.12 -5.65 -3.78
C ARG A 71 4.59 -7.06 -3.53
N PRO A 72 4.26 -7.84 -4.58
CA PRO A 72 3.98 -9.25 -4.40
C PRO A 72 5.20 -9.84 -3.68
N LYS A 73 4.99 -10.41 -2.50
CA LYS A 73 6.03 -11.20 -1.83
C LYS A 73 6.54 -12.18 -2.88
N PRO A 74 7.87 -12.34 -3.08
CA PRO A 74 8.35 -13.37 -3.97
C PRO A 74 7.75 -14.69 -3.52
N ASP A 75 7.08 -15.36 -4.45
CA ASP A 75 6.45 -16.66 -4.21
C ASP A 75 7.52 -17.56 -3.61
N LYS A 76 7.31 -17.98 -2.36
CA LYS A 76 8.25 -18.84 -1.66
C LYS A 76 8.27 -20.17 -2.39
N TYR A 77 9.31 -20.39 -3.21
CA TYR A 77 9.70 -21.67 -3.77
C TYR A 77 8.60 -22.40 -4.55
N HIS A 78 8.37 -22.03 -5.82
CA HIS A 78 7.87 -23.01 -6.77
C HIS A 78 9.02 -23.96 -7.11
N VAL A 79 9.24 -24.96 -6.27
CA VAL A 79 10.10 -26.09 -6.62
C VAL A 79 9.33 -26.86 -7.68
N SER A 80 9.59 -26.60 -8.96
CA SER A 80 9.24 -27.55 -10.00
C SER A 80 10.01 -28.82 -9.67
N ILE A 81 9.33 -29.78 -9.05
CA ILE A 81 9.82 -31.16 -8.95
C ILE A 81 9.81 -31.64 -10.40
N ARG A 82 10.93 -31.43 -11.11
CA ARG A 82 11.23 -32.15 -12.33
C ARG A 82 11.05 -33.63 -12.03
N GLU A 83 10.42 -34.30 -12.97
CA GLU A 83 10.10 -35.73 -13.01
C GLU A 83 11.13 -36.60 -12.27
N PRO A 84 10.70 -37.65 -11.54
CA PRO A 84 11.64 -38.55 -10.91
C PRO A 84 12.59 -39.10 -11.97
N LEU A 85 13.89 -38.88 -11.76
CA LEU A 85 14.96 -39.59 -12.47
C LEU A 85 14.63 -41.08 -12.42
N GLU A 86 14.46 -41.70 -13.59
CA GLU A 86 14.39 -43.15 -13.71
C GLU A 86 15.54 -43.80 -12.94
N ASP A 87 15.19 -44.74 -12.07
CA ASP A 87 16.09 -45.50 -11.20
C ASP A 87 17.17 -46.23 -12.04
N PRO A 88 18.48 -46.08 -11.74
CA PRO A 88 19.53 -46.82 -12.45
C PRO A 88 19.70 -48.27 -11.98
N PHE A 89 18.88 -48.78 -11.04
CA PHE A 89 19.00 -50.13 -10.49
C PHE A 89 17.99 -51.14 -11.04
N THR A 90 17.66 -51.06 -12.34
CA THR A 90 17.07 -52.20 -13.04
C THR A 90 18.18 -53.03 -13.71
N ARG A 91 18.89 -53.84 -12.92
CA ARG A 91 19.59 -55.05 -13.36
C ARG A 91 19.95 -55.94 -12.18
#